data_AF-A0AB40C4Y0-F1
#
_entry.id   AF-A0AB40C4Y0-F1
#
_cell.length_a   1.000
_cell.length_b   1.000
_cell.length_c   1.000
_cell.angle_alpha   90.00
_cell.angle_beta   90.00
_cell.angle_gamma   90.00
#
_symmetry.space_group_name_H-M   'P 1'
#
loop_
_entity.id
_entity.type
_entity.pdbx_description
1 polymer ?
#
loop_
_entity_poly.entity_id
_entity_poly.type
_entity_poly.pdbx_seq_one_letter_code
_entity_poly.pdbx_strand_id
1 'polypeptide(L)'
;MRCRLSLFLSLSLPPLPDQTPTLPYLSILNSSTARAGRVFVIPIHLGHMGIYKLINGNDKAMDPNKNILTSRPDDDIEAPKTPKTRPLSVAVKPNRLVSLDVFRGLTVALMILVDDAGDFLPSINHSPWNGVTLADFVMPFFLFIVGVALALAYKKVSNPVVATRKAILRGLKLFTVGLVLQGGYFHGIQDLTYGVDIAKMRWMGVLQRIAIAYVLAAVCEIWLKSDVEVHSGSSLLRRYRFQLLVGSVLTITYMVLLYGLYVPDWTYQISGEGSTLMSFSVKCRVRGNTGPACNAAGMIDRKILGIEHLYRKAVYGRTMECSINSPRKGPLPPNAPSWCQAPFDPEGILSSVMAIVTCLIGLQFGHVIVHFQDHRERIMHWMVPSFSLLTLGFALDFFGLHMNKPLYSLSYTCVTAAAAGLVFVGIYILVDISGYRRPTYAMEWMGKHALMIFILVACNIIPIFVQGFYYRHPQNNILKLIGIGS
;
A
#
# COMPACT_ATOMS: atom_id res chain seq x y z
N MET A 1 3.83 -9.31 9.87
CA MET A 1 5.23 -9.63 10.23
C MET A 1 5.60 -8.75 11.41
N ARG A 2 5.92 -9.38 12.55
CA ARG A 2 6.52 -8.83 13.79
C ARG A 2 6.50 -10.00 14.77
N CYS A 3 7.68 -10.49 15.11
CA CYS A 3 7.92 -11.27 16.32
C CYS A 3 8.14 -10.28 17.45
N ARG A 4 7.35 -10.37 18.52
CA ARG A 4 7.76 -9.78 19.79
C ARG A 4 8.81 -10.70 20.39
N LEU A 5 9.95 -10.12 20.72
CA LEU A 5 10.92 -10.67 21.64
C LEU A 5 10.29 -10.59 23.04
N SER A 6 9.73 -11.69 23.53
CA SER A 6 9.31 -11.82 24.92
C SER A 6 9.38 -13.29 25.29
N LEU A 7 10.56 -13.76 25.62
CA LEU A 7 10.77 -14.92 26.50
C LEU A 7 12.25 -15.03 26.88
N PHE A 8 12.46 -15.52 28.10
CA PHE A 8 13.69 -15.70 28.88
C PHE A 8 14.10 -14.45 29.71
N LEU A 9 14.11 -14.45 31.06
CA LEU A 9 14.03 -15.54 32.04
C LEU A 9 13.78 -14.99 33.47
N SER A 10 12.72 -15.48 34.13
CA SER A 10 12.70 -15.66 35.59
C SER A 10 13.11 -17.11 35.86
N LEU A 11 14.34 -17.35 36.28
CA LEU A 11 14.72 -18.57 37.00
C LEU A 11 15.51 -18.15 38.24
N SER A 12 14.92 -18.41 39.39
CA SER A 12 15.58 -18.43 40.68
C SER A 12 16.55 -19.62 40.74
N LEU A 13 17.79 -19.40 41.17
CA LEU A 13 18.57 -20.29 42.07
C LEU A 13 19.82 -19.55 42.60
N PRO A 14 20.33 -19.89 43.81
CA PRO A 14 21.32 -19.12 44.59
C PRO A 14 22.75 -19.75 44.48
N PRO A 15 23.74 -19.47 45.38
CA PRO A 15 24.86 -18.53 45.17
C PRO A 15 26.28 -19.18 45.18
N LEU A 16 27.31 -18.32 45.08
CA LEU A 16 28.77 -18.47 45.42
C LEU A 16 29.74 -18.97 44.31
N PRO A 17 31.07 -18.68 44.40
CA PRO A 17 31.77 -17.53 45.00
C PRO A 17 32.88 -16.92 44.10
N ASP A 18 33.44 -15.82 44.60
CA ASP A 18 34.72 -15.15 44.31
C ASP A 18 35.75 -15.84 43.39
N GLN A 19 36.31 -15.04 42.46
CA GLN A 19 37.72 -14.61 42.51
C GLN A 19 38.04 -13.62 41.39
N THR A 20 38.49 -12.44 41.79
CA THR A 20 39.35 -11.53 41.00
C THR A 20 40.83 -11.97 41.21
N PRO A 21 41.90 -11.33 40.67
CA PRO A 21 41.99 -10.22 39.71
C PRO A 21 43.13 -10.40 38.67
N THR A 22 43.38 -9.32 37.91
CA THR A 22 44.67 -8.82 37.36
C THR A 22 45.16 -9.28 35.99
N LEU A 23 45.27 -8.28 35.09
CA LEU A 23 46.39 -8.12 34.16
C LEU A 23 46.64 -6.61 33.97
N PRO A 24 47.87 -6.11 34.17
CA PRO A 24 48.21 -4.71 33.99
C PRO A 24 48.85 -4.42 32.61
N TYR A 25 48.63 -3.19 32.14
CA TYR A 25 49.57 -2.28 31.47
C TYR A 25 50.23 -2.57 30.09
N LEU A 26 50.37 -1.44 29.38
CA LEU A 26 51.42 -1.03 28.43
C LEU A 26 51.34 -1.49 26.94
N SER A 27 50.59 -0.70 26.16
CA SER A 27 51.09 0.30 25.19
C SER A 27 52.32 0.01 24.30
N ILE A 28 52.19 0.43 23.02
CA ILE A 28 53.16 1.15 22.17
C ILE A 28 53.83 0.42 20.96
N LEU A 29 53.53 1.00 19.78
CA LEU A 29 54.35 1.27 18.56
C LEU A 29 54.64 0.23 17.44
N ASN A 30 54.10 0.61 16.27
CA ASN A 30 54.74 0.91 14.97
C ASN A 30 55.09 -0.15 13.90
N SER A 31 54.61 0.21 12.70
CA SER A 31 55.18 0.09 11.35
C SER A 31 55.58 -1.30 10.82
N SER A 32 55.07 -1.70 9.66
CA SER A 32 55.56 -1.23 8.35
C SER A 32 54.88 -1.96 7.18
N THR A 33 54.51 -1.15 6.17
CA THR A 33 54.60 -1.36 4.71
C THR A 33 54.04 -2.60 3.96
N ALA A 34 53.27 -2.24 2.92
CA ALA A 34 53.17 -2.84 1.58
C ALA A 34 52.29 -4.10 1.37
N ARG A 35 51.20 -3.97 0.59
CA ARG A 35 51.24 -4.11 -0.87
C ARG A 35 49.89 -3.72 -1.50
N ALA A 36 49.95 -3.03 -2.64
CA ALA A 36 48.84 -2.49 -3.39
C ALA A 36 47.97 -3.58 -4.06
N GLY A 37 46.65 -3.46 -3.89
CA GLY A 37 45.62 -4.16 -4.68
C GLY A 37 44.66 -3.13 -5.27
N ARG A 38 44.52 -3.12 -6.60
CA ARG A 38 43.75 -2.14 -7.39
C ARG A 38 42.28 -2.14 -6.99
N VAL A 39 41.78 -1.01 -6.48
CA VAL A 39 40.34 -0.75 -6.33
C VAL A 39 39.85 -0.08 -7.62
N PHE A 40 38.92 -0.75 -8.31
CA PHE A 40 38.14 -0.14 -9.38
C PHE A 40 37.21 0.91 -8.75
N VAL A 41 37.57 2.19 -8.87
CA VAL A 41 36.69 3.31 -8.56
C VAL A 41 35.81 3.57 -9.77
N ILE A 42 34.52 3.24 -9.67
CA ILE A 42 33.49 3.72 -10.61
C ILE A 42 33.11 5.12 -10.14
N PRO A 43 33.37 6.19 -10.90
CA PRO A 43 32.94 7.53 -10.52
C PRO A 43 31.42 7.65 -10.71
N ILE A 44 30.69 7.76 -9.60
CA ILE A 44 29.29 8.21 -9.61
C ILE A 44 29.33 9.72 -9.83
N HIS A 45 29.09 10.14 -11.07
CA HIS A 45 28.88 11.53 -11.42
C HIS A 45 27.64 12.05 -10.65
N LEU A 46 27.86 12.91 -9.65
CA LEU A 46 26.80 13.68 -9.00
C LEU A 46 26.22 14.66 -10.03
N GLY A 47 25.11 14.27 -10.65
CA GLY A 47 24.41 15.03 -11.67
C GLY A 47 23.75 16.29 -11.09
N HIS A 48 24.18 17.42 -11.62
CA HIS A 48 23.76 18.79 -11.38
C HIS A 48 22.23 19.01 -11.36
N MET A 49 21.80 19.93 -10.49
CA MET A 49 20.45 20.48 -10.34
C MET A 49 19.77 20.81 -11.67
N GLY A 50 18.61 20.18 -11.91
CA GLY A 50 17.65 20.61 -12.93
C GLY A 50 16.51 21.38 -12.28
N ILE A 51 16.40 22.67 -12.57
CA ILE A 51 15.26 23.52 -12.24
C ILE A 51 14.07 23.06 -13.11
N TYR A 52 13.00 22.56 -12.51
CA TYR A 52 11.78 22.17 -13.23
C TYR A 52 10.79 23.34 -13.31
N LYS A 53 10.43 23.71 -14.54
CA LYS A 53 9.51 24.82 -14.88
C LYS A 53 8.05 24.42 -14.60
N LEU A 54 7.31 25.35 -13.99
CA LEU A 54 5.89 25.24 -13.63
C LEU A 54 4.99 25.10 -14.86
N ILE A 55 3.85 24.43 -14.67
CA ILE A 55 2.69 24.57 -15.56
C ILE A 55 2.12 25.96 -15.28
N ASN A 56 2.44 26.95 -16.10
CA ASN A 56 1.70 28.20 -16.14
C ASN A 56 0.50 28.03 -17.06
N GLY A 57 -0.71 28.23 -16.54
CA GLY A 57 -1.97 28.18 -17.28
C GLY A 57 -2.21 29.39 -18.19
N ASN A 58 -1.18 29.91 -18.87
CA ASN A 58 -1.29 31.13 -19.68
C ASN A 58 -0.66 31.03 -21.09
N ASP A 59 -0.48 29.81 -21.61
CA ASP A 59 -0.16 29.66 -23.03
C ASP A 59 -1.46 29.71 -23.84
N LYS A 60 -1.80 30.92 -24.28
CA LYS A 60 -2.82 31.14 -25.33
C LYS A 60 -2.49 30.24 -26.51
N ALA A 61 -3.45 29.43 -26.93
CA ALA A 61 -3.38 28.69 -28.18
C ALA A 61 -3.10 29.67 -29.34
N MET A 62 -2.06 29.37 -30.13
CA MET A 62 -1.78 30.04 -31.38
C MET A 62 -2.85 29.62 -32.40
N ASP A 63 -3.64 30.59 -32.85
CA ASP A 63 -4.61 30.49 -33.95
C ASP A 63 -3.86 30.30 -35.29
N PRO A 64 -4.14 29.23 -36.07
CA PRO A 64 -3.39 28.93 -37.28
C PRO A 64 -3.89 29.67 -38.53
N ASN A 65 -4.78 30.67 -38.46
CA ASN A 65 -5.27 31.32 -39.68
C ASN A 65 -5.45 32.84 -39.59
N LYS A 66 -4.33 33.56 -39.64
CA LYS A 66 -4.34 34.98 -40.01
C LYS A 66 -3.04 35.36 -40.72
N ASN A 67 -3.11 35.51 -42.04
CA ASN A 67 -2.67 36.72 -42.74
C ASN A 67 -2.89 36.57 -44.25
N ILE A 68 -3.90 37.29 -44.74
CA ILE A 68 -3.97 37.82 -46.10
C ILE A 68 -3.12 39.10 -46.10
N LEU A 69 -2.12 39.20 -46.97
CA LEU A 69 -1.90 40.36 -47.87
C LEU A 69 -0.70 40.11 -48.82
N THR A 70 -1.04 40.10 -50.12
CA THR A 70 -0.34 40.72 -51.27
C THR A 70 1.14 41.13 -51.18
N SER A 71 1.98 40.58 -52.06
CA SER A 71 2.70 41.31 -53.14
C SER A 71 3.60 40.37 -53.98
N ARG A 72 3.82 40.74 -55.25
CA ARG A 72 4.65 40.14 -56.33
C ARG A 72 5.79 41.16 -56.65
N PRO A 73 6.76 40.86 -57.55
CA PRO A 73 7.90 39.94 -57.46
C PRO A 73 9.25 40.70 -57.64
N ASP A 74 10.36 39.96 -57.76
CA ASP A 74 11.60 40.27 -58.51
C ASP A 74 12.97 40.20 -57.76
N ASP A 75 13.92 39.57 -58.49
CA ASP A 75 15.38 39.63 -58.51
C ASP A 75 16.28 38.83 -57.52
N ASP A 76 16.81 37.73 -58.06
CA ASP A 76 18.22 37.29 -58.22
C ASP A 76 19.29 37.34 -57.10
N ILE A 77 20.13 36.29 -57.15
CA ILE A 77 21.48 36.06 -56.57
C ILE A 77 21.53 35.30 -55.21
N GLU A 78 21.71 33.97 -55.27
CA GLU A 78 21.97 33.09 -54.11
C GLU A 78 23.48 32.96 -53.83
N ALA A 79 23.93 33.44 -52.66
CA ALA A 79 25.26 33.23 -52.06
C ALA A 79 25.33 31.87 -51.29
N PRO A 80 26.54 31.36 -50.92
CA PRO A 80 26.71 29.95 -50.56
C PRO A 80 26.04 29.54 -49.23
N LYS A 81 25.41 28.36 -49.25
CA LYS A 81 24.67 27.72 -48.16
C LYS A 81 25.57 27.40 -46.96
N THR A 82 25.28 27.99 -45.80
CA THR A 82 25.74 27.49 -44.50
C THR A 82 24.83 26.35 -44.01
N PRO A 83 25.37 25.32 -43.32
CA PRO A 83 24.57 24.18 -42.91
C PRO A 83 23.66 24.56 -41.74
N LYS A 84 22.35 24.45 -41.94
CA LYS A 84 21.34 24.57 -40.87
C LYS A 84 21.48 23.41 -39.89
N THR A 85 22.15 23.64 -38.76
CA THR A 85 22.13 22.73 -37.62
C THR A 85 20.69 22.63 -37.10
N ARG A 86 20.05 21.46 -37.27
CA ARG A 86 18.74 21.17 -36.67
C ARG A 86 18.89 21.22 -35.13
N PRO A 87 18.07 21.99 -34.39
CA PRO A 87 18.12 21.94 -32.95
C PRO A 87 17.72 20.52 -32.49
N LEU A 88 18.60 19.88 -31.72
CA LEU A 88 18.31 18.63 -31.03
C LEU A 88 17.02 18.84 -30.22
N SER A 89 15.97 18.09 -30.54
CA SER A 89 14.75 18.07 -29.74
C SER A 89 15.10 17.52 -28.35
N VAL A 90 15.26 18.40 -27.36
CA VAL A 90 15.40 18.02 -25.96
C VAL A 90 14.12 17.26 -25.59
N ALA A 91 14.23 15.95 -25.36
CA ALA A 91 13.13 15.13 -24.91
C ALA A 91 12.63 15.66 -23.57
N VAL A 92 11.52 16.39 -23.58
CA VAL A 92 10.87 16.91 -22.38
C VAL A 92 10.43 15.70 -21.55
N LYS A 93 11.06 15.50 -20.37
CA LYS A 93 10.62 14.46 -19.42
C LYS A 93 9.13 14.71 -19.11
N PRO A 94 8.28 13.68 -19.13
CA PRO A 94 6.89 13.85 -18.77
C PRO A 94 6.79 14.34 -17.32
N ASN A 95 6.17 15.52 -17.13
CA ASN A 95 5.95 16.10 -15.81
C ASN A 95 5.09 15.14 -14.98
N ARG A 96 5.65 14.67 -13.86
CA ARG A 96 4.95 13.86 -12.87
C ARG A 96 4.07 14.74 -11.99
N LEU A 97 2.95 14.19 -11.53
CA LEU A 97 2.07 14.87 -10.58
C LEU A 97 2.65 14.76 -9.16
N VAL A 98 3.11 15.88 -8.62
CA VAL A 98 3.86 15.91 -7.35
C VAL A 98 2.96 15.57 -6.17
N SER A 99 1.73 16.10 -6.12
CA SER A 99 0.74 15.76 -5.08
C SER A 99 0.48 14.26 -4.94
N LEU A 100 0.49 13.51 -6.04
CA LEU A 100 0.30 12.05 -6.02
C LEU A 100 1.51 11.32 -5.43
N ASP A 101 2.73 11.79 -5.73
CA ASP A 101 3.96 11.25 -5.12
C ASP A 101 3.98 11.57 -3.61
N VAL A 102 3.61 12.79 -3.20
CA VAL A 102 3.51 13.18 -1.79
C VAL A 102 2.45 12.37 -1.03
N PHE A 103 1.25 12.18 -1.60
CA PHE A 103 0.20 11.40 -0.95
C PHE A 103 0.62 9.94 -0.74
N ARG A 104 1.31 9.36 -1.71
CA ARG A 104 1.90 8.03 -1.58
C ARG A 104 2.98 7.98 -0.51
N GLY A 105 3.85 8.98 -0.43
CA GLY A 105 4.86 9.09 0.61
C GLY A 105 4.27 9.20 2.01
N LEU A 106 3.24 10.04 2.16
CA LEU A 106 2.47 10.17 3.40
C LEU A 106 1.87 8.83 3.82
N THR A 107 1.33 8.06 2.87
CA THR A 107 0.75 6.74 3.13
C THR A 107 1.83 5.73 3.56
N VAL A 108 3.02 5.77 2.97
CA VAL A 108 4.19 4.96 3.40
C VAL A 108 4.65 5.36 4.80
N ALA A 109 4.77 6.66 5.07
CA ALA A 109 5.15 7.16 6.40
C ALA A 109 4.13 6.73 7.45
N LEU A 110 2.84 6.80 7.12
CA LEU A 110 1.76 6.35 8.00
C LEU A 110 1.85 4.86 8.27
N MET A 111 2.10 4.04 7.24
CA MET A 111 2.31 2.60 7.38
C MET A 111 3.43 2.29 8.38
N ILE A 112 4.58 2.94 8.25
CA ILE A 112 5.72 2.77 9.16
C ILE A 112 5.31 3.16 10.59
N LEU A 113 4.67 4.31 10.74
CA LEU A 113 4.23 4.82 12.04
C LEU A 113 3.26 3.86 12.75
N VAL A 114 2.26 3.33 12.05
CA VAL A 114 1.29 2.43 12.68
C VAL A 114 1.85 1.05 12.94
N ASP A 115 2.77 0.57 12.10
CA ASP A 115 3.48 -0.68 12.34
C ASP A 115 4.36 -0.56 13.59
N ASP A 116 5.09 0.54 13.77
CA ASP A 116 6.02 0.76 14.89
C ASP A 116 5.36 1.19 16.19
N ALA A 117 4.44 2.17 16.14
CA ALA A 117 3.85 2.77 17.32
C ALA A 117 2.48 2.16 17.71
N GLY A 118 1.83 1.38 16.82
CA GLY A 118 0.49 0.84 17.07
C GLY A 118 0.41 -0.08 18.29
N ASP A 119 1.48 -0.79 18.62
CA ASP A 119 1.50 -1.65 19.80
C ASP A 119 1.47 -0.86 21.13
N PHE A 120 1.94 0.38 21.13
CA PHE A 120 1.96 1.27 22.30
C PHE A 120 0.69 2.12 22.41
N LEU A 121 0.13 2.54 21.26
CA LEU A 121 -1.04 3.39 21.19
C LEU A 121 -2.19 2.65 20.49
N PRO A 122 -3.14 2.06 21.25
CA PRO A 122 -4.25 1.30 20.67
C PRO A 122 -5.07 2.06 19.63
N SER A 123 -5.19 3.39 19.79
CA SER A 123 -5.95 4.28 18.89
C SER A 123 -5.33 4.40 17.49
N ILE A 124 -4.04 4.11 17.33
CA ILE A 124 -3.37 4.10 16.01
C ILE A 124 -3.13 2.67 15.50
N ASN A 125 -3.48 1.65 16.26
CA ASN A 125 -3.40 0.24 15.85
C ASN A 125 -4.72 -0.19 15.20
N HIS A 126 -4.69 -1.23 14.37
CA HIS A 126 -5.88 -1.78 13.71
C HIS A 126 -7.04 -2.04 14.68
N SER A 127 -8.27 -1.76 14.25
CA SER A 127 -9.46 -2.18 14.98
C SER A 127 -9.47 -3.72 15.08
N PRO A 128 -9.90 -4.31 16.22
CA PRO A 128 -9.91 -5.76 16.38
C PRO A 128 -10.86 -6.49 15.41
N TRP A 129 -11.98 -5.87 15.07
CA TRP A 129 -12.94 -6.42 14.10
C TRP A 129 -13.80 -5.33 13.44
N ASN A 130 -14.74 -4.76 14.21
CA ASN A 130 -15.58 -3.64 13.78
C ASN A 130 -14.96 -2.30 14.22
N GLY A 131 -15.28 -1.25 13.48
CA GLY A 131 -14.73 0.08 13.64
C GLY A 131 -13.50 0.32 12.76
N VAL A 132 -13.03 1.56 12.78
CA VAL A 132 -11.90 2.01 11.98
C VAL A 132 -10.95 2.83 12.85
N THR A 133 -9.66 2.57 12.74
CA THR A 133 -8.60 3.37 13.35
C THR A 133 -7.66 3.92 12.30
N LEU A 134 -6.66 4.71 12.71
CA LEU A 134 -5.74 5.36 11.79
C LEU A 134 -5.00 4.35 10.87
N ALA A 135 -4.59 3.19 11.39
CA ALA A 135 -3.91 2.16 10.61
C ALA A 135 -4.79 1.56 9.50
N ASP A 136 -6.11 1.61 9.66
CA ASP A 136 -7.04 1.01 8.73
C ASP A 136 -7.22 1.84 7.45
N PHE A 137 -6.69 3.07 7.38
CA PHE A 137 -6.72 3.90 6.17
C PHE A 137 -5.55 3.64 5.19
N VAL A 138 -4.45 3.05 5.66
CA VAL A 138 -3.22 2.89 4.89
C VAL A 138 -3.44 2.13 3.57
N MET A 139 -4.09 0.97 3.64
CA MET A 139 -4.31 0.14 2.45
C MET A 139 -5.30 0.75 1.44
N PRO A 140 -6.49 1.23 1.86
CA PRO A 140 -7.39 1.95 0.95
C PRO A 140 -6.72 3.15 0.26
N PHE A 141 -5.87 3.90 0.97
CA PHE A 141 -5.13 5.01 0.37
C PHE A 141 -4.19 4.55 -0.75
N PHE A 142 -3.44 3.46 -0.54
CA PHE A 142 -2.62 2.87 -1.60
C PHE A 142 -3.45 2.43 -2.81
N LEU A 143 -4.57 1.74 -2.61
CA LEU A 143 -5.45 1.31 -3.69
C LEU A 143 -6.03 2.49 -4.47
N PHE A 144 -6.45 3.53 -3.76
CA PHE A 144 -6.95 4.76 -4.36
C PHE A 144 -5.87 5.45 -5.22
N ILE A 145 -4.64 5.59 -4.69
CA ILE A 145 -3.49 6.16 -5.41
C ILE A 145 -3.15 5.36 -6.66
N VAL A 146 -3.20 4.02 -6.58
CA VAL A 146 -3.01 3.14 -7.74
C VAL A 146 -4.05 3.43 -8.82
N GLY A 147 -5.31 3.60 -8.43
CA GLY A 147 -6.38 4.05 -9.32
C GLY A 147 -6.07 5.36 -10.03
N VAL A 148 -5.75 6.42 -9.26
CA VAL A 148 -5.42 7.74 -9.82
C VAL A 148 -4.24 7.64 -10.81
N ALA A 149 -3.21 6.85 -10.45
CA ALA A 149 -2.04 6.65 -11.30
C ALA A 149 -2.37 5.93 -12.62
N LEU A 150 -3.35 5.02 -12.64
CA LEU A 150 -3.76 4.28 -13.83
C LEU A 150 -4.38 5.21 -14.89
N ALA A 151 -5.24 6.14 -14.48
CA ALA A 151 -5.83 7.14 -15.39
C ALA A 151 -4.73 7.97 -16.10
N LEU A 152 -3.69 8.36 -15.36
CA LEU A 152 -2.56 9.11 -15.92
C LEU A 152 -1.67 8.25 -16.81
N ALA A 153 -1.46 6.99 -16.44
CA ALA A 153 -0.59 6.06 -17.18
C ALA A 153 -1.20 5.62 -18.51
N TYR A 154 -2.52 5.41 -18.56
CA TYR A 154 -3.24 4.95 -19.74
C TYR A 154 -4.06 6.04 -20.45
N LYS A 155 -3.79 7.32 -20.16
CA LYS A 155 -4.47 8.45 -20.82
C LYS A 155 -4.42 8.39 -22.36
N LYS A 156 -3.33 7.85 -22.92
CA LYS A 156 -3.11 7.62 -24.35
C LYS A 156 -2.62 6.18 -24.55
N VAL A 157 -3.47 5.33 -25.11
CA VAL A 157 -3.15 3.94 -25.46
C VAL A 157 -3.15 3.81 -26.98
N SER A 158 -2.01 3.45 -27.56
CA SER A 158 -1.90 3.21 -29.01
C SER A 158 -2.33 1.80 -29.40
N ASN A 159 -1.93 0.79 -28.63
CA ASN A 159 -2.32 -0.61 -28.84
C ASN A 159 -2.83 -1.22 -27.52
N PRO A 160 -4.13 -1.51 -27.39
CA PRO A 160 -4.73 -1.98 -26.14
C PRO A 160 -4.20 -3.36 -25.73
N VAL A 161 -3.96 -4.27 -26.68
CA VAL A 161 -3.46 -5.62 -26.40
C VAL A 161 -2.05 -5.57 -25.81
N VAL A 162 -1.16 -4.76 -26.38
CA VAL A 162 0.20 -4.58 -25.87
C VAL A 162 0.18 -3.91 -24.50
N ALA A 163 -0.70 -2.92 -24.30
CA ALA A 163 -0.87 -2.26 -23.00
C ALA A 163 -1.37 -3.25 -21.93
N THR A 164 -2.36 -4.07 -22.24
CA THR A 164 -2.88 -5.11 -21.34
C THR A 164 -1.81 -6.14 -20.99
N ARG A 165 -1.03 -6.63 -21.97
CA ARG A 165 0.09 -7.55 -21.70
C ARG A 165 1.10 -6.94 -20.73
N LYS A 166 1.46 -5.66 -20.92
CA LYS A 166 2.37 -4.95 -20.00
C LYS A 166 1.77 -4.80 -18.59
N ALA A 167 0.48 -4.50 -18.49
CA ALA A 167 -0.23 -4.42 -17.22
C ALA A 167 -0.22 -5.75 -16.47
N ILE A 168 -0.56 -6.85 -17.16
CA ILE A 168 -0.56 -8.21 -16.60
C ILE A 168 0.84 -8.60 -16.12
N LEU A 169 1.87 -8.39 -16.95
CA LEU A 169 3.25 -8.71 -16.56
C LEU A 169 3.72 -7.91 -15.33
N ARG A 170 3.32 -6.65 -15.20
CA ARG A 170 3.61 -5.85 -14.01
C ARG A 170 2.87 -6.36 -12.78
N GLY A 171 1.59 -6.71 -12.93
CA GLY A 171 0.81 -7.34 -11.87
C GLY A 171 1.41 -8.66 -11.41
N LEU A 172 1.80 -9.53 -12.34
CA LEU A 172 2.42 -10.83 -12.04
C LEU A 172 3.74 -10.68 -11.29
N LYS A 173 4.60 -9.71 -11.68
CA LYS A 173 5.83 -9.40 -10.94
C LYS A 173 5.51 -8.99 -9.50
N LEU A 174 4.54 -8.09 -9.31
CA LEU A 174 4.16 -7.63 -7.97
C LEU A 174 3.56 -8.76 -7.12
N PHE A 175 2.74 -9.61 -7.72
CA PHE A 175 2.15 -10.79 -7.08
C PHE A 175 3.23 -11.78 -6.64
N THR A 176 4.20 -12.06 -7.52
CA THR A 176 5.33 -12.97 -7.24
C THR A 176 6.19 -12.44 -6.11
N VAL A 177 6.53 -11.15 -6.12
CA VAL A 177 7.23 -10.50 -5.00
C VAL A 177 6.42 -10.66 -3.71
N GLY A 178 5.10 -10.46 -3.75
CA GLY A 178 4.21 -10.71 -2.62
C GLY A 178 4.33 -12.12 -2.04
N LEU A 179 4.25 -13.15 -2.90
CA LEU A 179 4.38 -14.54 -2.48
C LEU A 179 5.75 -14.84 -1.84
N VAL A 180 6.84 -14.34 -2.42
CA VAL A 180 8.20 -14.55 -1.86
C VAL A 180 8.34 -13.91 -0.48
N LEU A 181 7.84 -12.68 -0.31
CA LEU A 181 7.91 -11.98 0.97
C LEU A 181 7.06 -12.68 2.04
N GLN A 182 5.87 -13.15 1.66
CA GLN A 182 4.87 -13.66 2.61
C GLN A 182 4.99 -15.17 2.89
N GLY A 183 5.46 -15.96 1.91
CA GLY A 183 5.72 -17.40 2.03
C GLY A 183 6.83 -17.73 3.01
N GLY A 184 7.49 -16.70 3.53
CA GLY A 184 8.31 -16.83 4.71
C GLY A 184 9.72 -17.32 4.43
N TYR A 185 10.24 -17.02 3.24
CA TYR A 185 11.65 -17.22 2.87
C TYR A 185 12.64 -16.67 3.92
N PHE A 186 12.20 -15.69 4.73
CA PHE A 186 12.96 -15.07 5.81
C PHE A 186 12.50 -15.46 7.24
N HIS A 187 11.57 -16.42 7.42
CA HIS A 187 11.22 -16.93 8.75
C HIS A 187 12.27 -17.98 9.16
N GLY A 188 12.83 -17.89 10.36
CA GLY A 188 13.88 -18.82 10.82
C GLY A 188 15.29 -18.23 10.90
N ILE A 189 15.47 -16.90 10.92
CA ILE A 189 16.80 -16.28 11.15
C ILE A 189 17.42 -16.78 12.47
N GLN A 190 16.60 -17.10 13.47
CA GLN A 190 17.04 -17.62 14.77
C GLN A 190 17.32 -19.14 14.76
N ASP A 191 16.64 -19.90 13.91
CA ASP A 191 16.72 -21.37 13.88
C ASP A 191 17.49 -21.91 12.65
N LEU A 192 18.12 -21.03 11.85
CA LEU A 192 18.85 -21.33 10.60
C LEU A 192 18.06 -22.15 9.56
N THR A 193 16.74 -22.24 9.71
CA THR A 193 15.85 -22.95 8.80
C THR A 193 15.41 -22.01 7.69
N TYR A 194 16.15 -21.98 6.59
CA TYR A 194 15.79 -21.22 5.39
C TYR A 194 14.89 -22.09 4.49
N GLY A 195 13.70 -21.61 4.16
CA GLY A 195 12.80 -22.31 3.24
C GLY A 195 11.39 -21.75 3.21
N VAL A 196 10.60 -22.19 2.23
CA VAL A 196 9.16 -21.90 2.13
C VAL A 196 8.43 -23.23 2.21
N ASP A 197 7.64 -23.41 3.27
CA ASP A 197 6.70 -24.53 3.33
C ASP A 197 5.53 -24.22 2.38
N ILE A 198 5.61 -24.77 1.16
CA ILE A 198 4.61 -24.55 0.10
C ILE A 198 3.22 -24.99 0.57
N ALA A 199 3.12 -26.03 1.41
CA ALA A 199 1.85 -26.54 1.93
C ALA A 199 1.19 -25.57 2.93
N LYS A 200 1.97 -24.66 3.54
CA LYS A 200 1.50 -23.66 4.51
C LYS A 200 1.66 -22.23 4.00
N MET A 201 2.04 -22.06 2.73
CA MET A 201 2.28 -20.76 2.12
C MET A 201 0.97 -19.98 2.00
N ARG A 202 0.96 -18.74 2.48
CA ARG A 202 -0.22 -17.88 2.40
C ARG A 202 -0.41 -17.34 0.97
N TRP A 203 -1.53 -17.67 0.33
CA TRP A 203 -1.81 -17.30 -1.07
C TRP A 203 -2.17 -15.83 -1.25
N MET A 204 -2.98 -15.28 -0.33
CA MET A 204 -3.48 -13.91 -0.40
C MET A 204 -2.79 -13.00 0.62
N GLY A 205 -2.44 -11.79 0.18
CA GLY A 205 -1.77 -10.79 0.98
C GLY A 205 -1.88 -9.41 0.38
N VAL A 206 -1.28 -8.43 1.04
CA VAL A 206 -1.42 -7.01 0.67
C VAL A 206 -0.92 -6.76 -0.75
N LEU A 207 0.26 -7.27 -1.14
CA LEU A 207 0.82 -7.07 -2.47
C LEU A 207 0.04 -7.81 -3.57
N GLN A 208 -0.42 -9.02 -3.28
CA GLN A 208 -1.25 -9.83 -4.17
C GLN A 208 -2.59 -9.13 -4.44
N ARG A 209 -3.22 -8.60 -3.40
CA ARG A 209 -4.44 -7.78 -3.50
C ARG A 209 -4.24 -6.53 -4.34
N ILE A 210 -3.14 -5.78 -4.13
CA ILE A 210 -2.81 -4.61 -4.95
C ILE A 210 -2.58 -5.04 -6.41
N ALA A 211 -1.91 -6.16 -6.65
CA ALA A 211 -1.66 -6.67 -7.99
C ALA A 211 -2.96 -7.02 -8.73
N ILE A 212 -3.90 -7.71 -8.07
CA ILE A 212 -5.22 -8.05 -8.62
C ILE A 212 -6.01 -6.77 -8.93
N ALA A 213 -6.11 -5.85 -7.96
CA ALA A 213 -6.80 -4.57 -8.15
C ALA A 213 -6.20 -3.74 -9.30
N TYR A 214 -4.87 -3.68 -9.36
CA TYR A 214 -4.14 -3.00 -10.43
C TYR A 214 -4.45 -3.57 -11.82
N VAL A 215 -4.37 -4.89 -11.99
CA VAL A 215 -4.61 -5.53 -13.29
C VAL A 215 -6.04 -5.32 -13.75
N LEU A 216 -7.02 -5.55 -12.87
CA LEU A 216 -8.43 -5.41 -13.23
C LEU A 216 -8.81 -3.95 -13.53
N ALA A 217 -8.38 -2.99 -12.71
CA ALA A 217 -8.61 -1.58 -12.97
C ALA A 217 -7.90 -1.11 -14.26
N ALA A 218 -6.68 -1.62 -14.55
CA ALA A 218 -5.98 -1.32 -15.80
C ALA A 218 -6.71 -1.87 -17.02
N VAL A 219 -7.24 -3.10 -16.96
CA VAL A 219 -8.03 -3.68 -18.04
C VAL A 219 -9.31 -2.87 -18.26
N CYS A 220 -10.00 -2.48 -17.19
CA CYS A 220 -11.16 -1.57 -17.29
C CYS A 220 -10.80 -0.23 -17.94
N GLU A 221 -9.66 0.36 -17.60
CA GLU A 221 -9.24 1.63 -18.20
C GLU A 221 -8.88 1.51 -19.68
N ILE A 222 -8.25 0.41 -20.07
CA ILE A 222 -7.82 0.20 -21.47
C ILE A 222 -9.02 -0.11 -22.38
N TRP A 223 -10.00 -0.89 -21.91
CA TRP A 223 -11.05 -1.46 -22.77
C TRP A 223 -12.43 -0.82 -22.61
N LEU A 224 -12.76 -0.21 -21.47
CA LEU A 224 -14.12 0.25 -21.16
C LEU A 224 -14.30 1.78 -21.28
N LYS A 225 -13.46 2.43 -22.07
CA LYS A 225 -13.54 3.88 -22.34
C LYS A 225 -14.43 4.14 -23.56
N SER A 226 -15.44 4.99 -23.41
CA SER A 226 -16.26 5.46 -24.53
C SER A 226 -15.59 6.64 -25.26
N ASP A 227 -16.02 6.94 -26.49
CA ASP A 227 -15.47 8.01 -27.33
C ASP A 227 -16.09 9.40 -27.08
N VAL A 228 -17.01 9.51 -26.13
CA VAL A 228 -17.70 10.77 -25.78
C VAL A 228 -16.74 11.86 -25.29
N GLU A 229 -16.74 13.03 -25.92
CA GLU A 229 -15.96 14.20 -25.48
C GLU A 229 -16.42 14.72 -24.10
N VAL A 230 -15.46 15.22 -23.31
CA VAL A 230 -15.71 15.64 -21.93
C VAL A 230 -15.66 17.16 -21.84
N HIS A 231 -16.80 17.78 -21.56
CA HIS A 231 -16.94 19.23 -21.31
C HIS A 231 -17.48 19.56 -19.90
N SER A 232 -18.09 18.58 -19.24
CA SER A 232 -18.74 18.73 -17.94
C SER A 232 -18.66 17.44 -17.11
N GLY A 233 -18.95 17.52 -15.82
CA GLY A 233 -18.98 16.34 -14.94
C GLY A 233 -19.96 15.24 -15.40
N SER A 234 -21.11 15.60 -15.97
CA SER A 234 -22.07 14.61 -16.49
C SER A 234 -21.56 13.90 -17.75
N SER A 235 -20.85 14.63 -18.63
CA SER A 235 -20.18 14.03 -19.79
C SER A 235 -19.02 13.11 -19.39
N LEU A 236 -18.31 13.43 -18.29
CA LEU A 236 -17.28 12.56 -17.70
C LEU A 236 -17.91 11.22 -17.25
N LEU A 237 -19.01 11.27 -16.50
CA LEU A 237 -19.72 10.07 -16.06
C LEU A 237 -20.22 9.25 -17.25
N ARG A 238 -20.74 9.89 -18.30
CA ARG A 238 -21.19 9.22 -19.52
C ARG A 238 -20.03 8.53 -20.25
N ARG A 239 -18.86 9.15 -20.31
CA ARG A 239 -17.67 8.58 -20.95
C ARG A 239 -17.18 7.32 -20.24
N TYR A 240 -17.22 7.30 -18.91
CA TYR A 240 -16.69 6.22 -18.07
C TYR A 240 -17.78 5.32 -17.45
N ARG A 241 -19.01 5.37 -17.97
CA ARG A 241 -20.18 4.66 -17.41
C ARG A 241 -19.99 3.15 -17.27
N PHE A 242 -19.24 2.51 -18.17
CA PHE A 242 -19.00 1.07 -18.10
C PHE A 242 -18.06 0.68 -16.97
N GLN A 243 -17.09 1.55 -16.64
CA GLN A 243 -16.23 1.34 -15.47
C GLN A 243 -17.02 1.50 -14.17
N LEU A 244 -17.92 2.49 -14.12
CA LEU A 244 -18.85 2.66 -12.99
C LEU A 244 -19.78 1.46 -12.86
N LEU A 245 -20.33 0.95 -13.98
CA LEU A 245 -21.15 -0.25 -14.02
C LEU A 245 -20.40 -1.46 -13.46
N VAL A 246 -19.13 -1.66 -13.86
CA VAL A 246 -18.29 -2.73 -13.29
C VAL A 246 -18.14 -2.57 -11.78
N GLY A 247 -17.84 -1.36 -11.29
CA GLY A 247 -17.77 -1.09 -9.85
C GLY A 247 -19.08 -1.42 -9.11
N SER A 248 -20.22 -1.03 -9.67
CA SER A 248 -21.55 -1.36 -9.14
C SER A 248 -21.83 -2.86 -9.13
N VAL A 249 -21.55 -3.57 -10.23
CA VAL A 249 -21.74 -5.02 -10.34
C VAL A 249 -20.86 -5.77 -9.33
N LEU A 250 -19.60 -5.37 -9.17
CA LEU A 250 -18.69 -5.95 -8.18
C LEU A 250 -19.21 -5.73 -6.76
N THR A 251 -19.72 -4.52 -6.46
CA THR A 251 -20.27 -4.18 -5.15
C THR A 251 -21.54 -4.97 -4.86
N ILE A 252 -22.47 -5.07 -5.82
CA ILE A 252 -23.69 -5.86 -5.68
C ILE A 252 -23.36 -7.34 -5.48
N THR A 253 -22.44 -7.88 -6.29
CA THR A 253 -21.98 -9.27 -6.16
C THR A 253 -21.38 -9.53 -4.79
N TYR A 254 -20.54 -8.62 -4.29
CA TYR A 254 -19.98 -8.68 -2.95
C TYR A 254 -21.08 -8.72 -1.88
N MET A 255 -22.07 -7.81 -1.95
CA MET A 255 -23.15 -7.74 -0.95
C MET A 255 -24.02 -9.01 -0.98
N VAL A 256 -24.36 -9.51 -2.17
CA VAL A 256 -25.12 -10.74 -2.34
C VAL A 256 -24.37 -11.94 -1.78
N LEU A 257 -23.06 -12.06 -2.03
CA LEU A 257 -22.26 -13.16 -1.51
C LEU A 257 -22.05 -13.06 0.00
N LEU A 258 -21.75 -11.87 0.52
CA LEU A 258 -21.49 -11.65 1.95
C LEU A 258 -22.73 -11.94 2.80
N TYR A 259 -23.90 -11.45 2.38
CA TYR A 259 -25.13 -11.56 3.16
C TYR A 259 -26.01 -12.75 2.77
N GLY A 260 -25.96 -13.19 1.53
CA GLY A 260 -26.84 -14.23 0.99
C GLY A 260 -26.34 -15.67 1.19
N LEU A 261 -25.02 -15.91 1.32
CA LEU A 261 -24.50 -17.27 1.45
C LEU A 261 -24.74 -17.87 2.84
N TYR A 262 -25.04 -19.17 2.87
CA TYR A 262 -25.15 -19.95 4.11
C TYR A 262 -23.80 -20.46 4.57
N VAL A 263 -23.47 -20.23 5.83
CA VAL A 263 -22.22 -20.67 6.44
C VAL A 263 -22.47 -21.89 7.34
N PRO A 264 -22.03 -23.09 6.93
CA PRO A 264 -22.17 -24.30 7.74
C PRO A 264 -21.17 -24.32 8.91
N ASP A 265 -21.37 -25.27 9.82
CA ASP A 265 -20.39 -25.61 10.85
C ASP A 265 -19.07 -26.03 10.21
N TRP A 266 -17.95 -25.76 10.88
CA TRP A 266 -16.63 -26.10 10.36
C TRP A 266 -15.67 -26.46 11.48
N THR A 267 -14.57 -27.11 11.11
CA THR A 267 -13.53 -27.57 12.03
C THR A 267 -12.15 -27.16 11.53
N TYR A 268 -11.22 -26.97 12.46
CA TYR A 268 -9.82 -26.68 12.13
C TYR A 268 -8.90 -27.29 13.19
N GLN A 269 -7.63 -27.49 12.82
CA GLN A 269 -6.64 -28.10 13.69
C GLN A 269 -5.50 -27.13 13.97
N ILE A 270 -4.97 -27.19 15.20
CA ILE A 270 -3.77 -26.47 15.61
C ILE A 270 -2.79 -27.47 16.23
N SER A 271 -1.50 -27.30 15.94
CA SER A 271 -0.43 -28.04 16.60
C SER A 271 -0.25 -27.51 18.03
N GLY A 272 -0.56 -28.32 19.04
CA GLY A 272 -0.29 -28.01 20.45
C GLY A 272 1.15 -28.29 20.85
N GLU A 273 1.51 -27.92 22.09
CA GLU A 273 2.78 -28.30 22.71
C GLU A 273 2.93 -29.84 22.70
N GLY A 274 4.08 -30.35 22.25
CA GLY A 274 4.34 -31.79 22.21
C GLY A 274 3.77 -32.54 20.99
N SER A 275 3.56 -31.87 19.84
CA SER A 275 3.12 -32.46 18.56
C SER A 275 1.71 -33.07 18.52
N THR A 276 0.89 -32.88 19.55
CA THR A 276 -0.53 -33.27 19.55
C THR A 276 -1.37 -32.30 18.72
N LEU A 277 -2.14 -32.80 17.76
CA LEU A 277 -3.09 -31.99 16.98
C LEU A 277 -4.39 -31.81 17.77
N MET A 278 -4.68 -30.56 18.15
CA MET A 278 -5.95 -30.19 18.77
C MET A 278 -6.96 -29.81 17.69
N SER A 279 -8.13 -30.45 17.70
CA SER A 279 -9.21 -30.18 16.75
C SER A 279 -10.30 -29.34 17.41
N PHE A 280 -10.62 -28.21 16.79
CA PHE A 280 -11.66 -27.29 17.25
C PHE A 280 -12.84 -27.29 16.28
N SER A 281 -14.06 -27.23 16.81
CA SER A 281 -15.29 -27.09 16.02
C SER A 281 -15.94 -25.74 16.30
N VAL A 282 -16.39 -25.08 15.22
CA VAL A 282 -17.09 -23.80 15.25
C VAL A 282 -18.51 -24.02 14.71
N LYS A 283 -19.50 -23.65 15.52
CA LYS A 283 -20.92 -23.75 15.18
C LYS A 283 -21.41 -22.44 14.56
N CYS A 284 -21.95 -22.50 13.35
CA CYS A 284 -22.39 -21.34 12.59
C CYS A 284 -23.85 -21.43 12.19
N ARG A 285 -24.20 -22.25 11.19
CA ARG A 285 -25.57 -22.45 10.67
C ARG A 285 -26.36 -21.16 10.43
N VAL A 286 -25.71 -20.11 9.93
CA VAL A 286 -26.30 -18.77 9.74
C VAL A 286 -26.07 -18.21 8.34
N ARG A 287 -26.88 -17.22 7.96
CA ARG A 287 -26.67 -16.33 6.81
C ARG A 287 -26.50 -14.90 7.32
N GLY A 288 -25.82 -14.04 6.55
CA GLY A 288 -25.72 -12.61 6.87
C GLY A 288 -24.90 -12.23 8.09
N ASN A 289 -24.23 -13.19 8.75
CA ASN A 289 -23.41 -12.92 9.92
C ASN A 289 -22.07 -12.29 9.49
N THR A 290 -21.74 -11.11 10.03
CA THR A 290 -20.47 -10.40 9.78
C THR A 290 -19.46 -10.55 10.92
N GLY A 291 -19.75 -11.43 11.88
CA GLY A 291 -18.86 -11.76 12.98
C GLY A 291 -17.64 -12.57 12.55
N PRO A 292 -16.60 -12.65 13.40
CA PRO A 292 -15.31 -13.25 13.06
C PRO A 292 -15.37 -14.74 12.67
N ALA A 293 -16.26 -15.49 13.30
CA ALA A 293 -16.30 -16.96 13.18
C ALA A 293 -17.10 -17.49 11.98
N CYS A 294 -18.19 -16.80 11.63
CA CYS A 294 -19.29 -17.36 10.83
C CYS A 294 -19.67 -16.48 9.64
N ASN A 295 -18.75 -15.64 9.17
CA ASN A 295 -18.97 -14.83 7.98
C ASN A 295 -18.69 -15.58 6.68
N ALA A 296 -19.38 -15.17 5.62
CA ALA A 296 -19.27 -15.78 4.31
C ALA A 296 -17.90 -15.55 3.64
N ALA A 297 -17.24 -14.42 3.91
CA ALA A 297 -15.89 -14.15 3.37
C ALA A 297 -14.89 -15.22 3.81
N GLY A 298 -14.79 -15.45 5.13
CA GLY A 298 -13.92 -16.48 5.70
C GLY A 298 -14.33 -17.89 5.26
N MET A 299 -15.61 -18.16 5.01
CA MET A 299 -16.04 -19.45 4.45
C MET A 299 -15.52 -19.66 3.02
N ILE A 300 -15.65 -18.65 2.16
CA ILE A 300 -15.16 -18.69 0.78
C ILE A 300 -13.65 -18.93 0.78
N ASP A 301 -12.91 -18.19 1.60
CA ASP A 301 -11.46 -18.30 1.68
C ASP A 301 -11.04 -19.69 2.16
N ARG A 302 -11.68 -20.24 3.21
CA ARG A 302 -11.43 -21.62 3.68
C ARG A 302 -11.68 -22.68 2.61
N LYS A 303 -12.71 -22.49 1.77
CA LYS A 303 -13.10 -23.48 0.76
C LYS A 303 -12.26 -23.39 -0.52
N ILE A 304 -11.87 -22.18 -0.94
CA ILE A 304 -11.13 -21.97 -2.19
C ILE A 304 -9.62 -21.97 -1.96
N LEU A 305 -9.13 -21.24 -0.95
CA LEU A 305 -7.70 -21.14 -0.66
C LEU A 305 -7.21 -22.32 0.19
N GLY A 306 -8.08 -22.91 1.00
CA GLY A 306 -7.73 -23.94 1.97
C GLY A 306 -7.24 -23.36 3.30
N ILE A 307 -7.60 -24.01 4.41
CA ILE A 307 -7.33 -23.53 5.79
C ILE A 307 -5.83 -23.34 6.04
N GLU A 308 -4.98 -24.22 5.50
CA GLU A 308 -3.53 -24.19 5.70
C GLU A 308 -2.85 -22.96 5.09
N HIS A 309 -3.49 -22.35 4.08
CA HIS A 309 -2.98 -21.21 3.33
C HIS A 309 -3.59 -19.87 3.77
N LEU A 310 -4.41 -19.87 4.81
CA LEU A 310 -4.94 -18.66 5.42
C LEU A 310 -3.93 -18.04 6.39
N TYR A 311 -4.18 -16.77 6.74
CA TYR A 311 -3.40 -16.11 7.76
C TYR A 311 -3.64 -16.74 9.14
N ARG A 312 -2.58 -17.35 9.70
CA ARG A 312 -2.64 -18.11 10.96
C ARG A 312 -2.68 -17.26 12.23
N LYS A 313 -2.28 -15.99 12.15
CA LYS A 313 -2.32 -15.11 13.33
C LYS A 313 -3.76 -14.62 13.52
N ALA A 314 -4.32 -14.87 14.70
CA ALA A 314 -5.68 -14.47 15.05
C ALA A 314 -5.88 -12.95 14.87
N VAL A 315 -6.58 -12.57 13.80
CA VAL A 315 -6.91 -11.18 13.45
C VAL A 315 -7.76 -10.55 14.57
N TYR A 316 -8.70 -11.33 15.09
CA TYR A 316 -9.56 -11.02 16.23
C TYR A 316 -8.91 -11.28 17.60
N GLY A 317 -7.61 -11.60 17.68
CA GLY A 317 -6.93 -11.87 18.96
C GLY A 317 -6.84 -10.66 19.92
N ARG A 318 -7.43 -9.52 19.56
CA ARG A 318 -7.55 -8.32 20.38
C ARG A 318 -9.00 -7.98 20.73
N THR A 319 -9.98 -8.80 20.33
CA THR A 319 -11.37 -8.59 20.72
C THR A 319 -11.55 -8.97 22.19
N MET A 320 -12.63 -8.49 22.81
CA MET A 320 -12.90 -8.73 24.24
C MET A 320 -13.13 -10.22 24.53
N GLU A 321 -13.64 -10.98 23.55
CA GLU A 321 -13.88 -12.43 23.66
C GLU A 321 -12.57 -13.25 23.62
N CYS A 322 -11.52 -12.70 23.02
CA CYS A 322 -10.27 -13.41 22.73
C CYS A 322 -9.05 -12.88 23.49
N SER A 323 -9.19 -11.83 24.30
CA SER A 323 -8.08 -11.28 25.09
C SER A 323 -8.57 -10.66 26.39
N ILE A 324 -8.02 -11.14 27.51
CA ILE A 324 -8.26 -10.54 28.85
C ILE A 324 -7.76 -9.08 28.90
N ASN A 325 -6.76 -8.73 28.09
CA ASN A 325 -6.17 -7.39 28.05
C ASN A 325 -6.73 -6.50 26.93
N SER A 326 -7.89 -6.84 26.36
CA SER A 326 -8.52 -6.08 25.27
C SER A 326 -8.58 -4.57 25.62
N PRO A 327 -8.19 -3.66 24.70
CA PRO A 327 -7.93 -3.85 23.27
C PRO A 327 -6.48 -4.28 22.96
N ARG A 328 -5.64 -4.62 23.95
CA ARG A 328 -4.30 -5.16 23.70
C ARG A 328 -4.36 -6.68 23.56
N LYS A 329 -3.32 -7.26 22.96
CA LYS A 329 -3.15 -8.73 22.96
C LYS A 329 -2.82 -9.20 24.37
N GLY A 330 -3.43 -10.29 24.77
CA GLY A 330 -3.28 -10.92 26.07
C GLY A 330 -3.62 -12.41 25.99
N PRO A 331 -3.55 -13.12 27.13
CA PRO A 331 -3.98 -14.51 27.20
C PRO A 331 -5.48 -14.65 26.90
N LEU A 332 -5.87 -15.84 26.44
CA LEU A 332 -7.27 -16.17 26.19
C LEU A 332 -8.06 -16.18 27.51
N PRO A 333 -9.26 -15.59 27.54
CA PRO A 333 -10.18 -15.75 28.65
C PRO A 333 -10.53 -17.24 28.91
N PRO A 334 -10.84 -17.64 30.16
CA PRO A 334 -11.21 -19.03 30.48
C PRO A 334 -12.40 -19.56 29.65
N ASN A 335 -13.33 -18.67 29.29
CA ASN A 335 -14.52 -18.97 28.49
C ASN A 335 -14.36 -18.51 27.03
N ALA A 336 -13.13 -18.41 26.52
CA ALA A 336 -12.88 -17.96 25.16
C ALA A 336 -13.54 -18.91 24.13
N PRO A 337 -14.25 -18.38 23.13
CA PRO A 337 -14.88 -19.21 22.13
C PRO A 337 -13.83 -19.90 21.23
N SER A 338 -14.19 -21.08 20.72
CA SER A 338 -13.29 -21.94 19.94
C SER A 338 -12.74 -21.29 18.67
N TRP A 339 -13.35 -20.21 18.17
CA TRP A 339 -12.88 -19.51 16.98
C TRP A 339 -11.77 -18.48 17.26
N CYS A 340 -11.46 -18.15 18.52
CA CYS A 340 -10.44 -17.13 18.85
C CYS A 340 -9.03 -17.43 18.31
N GLN A 341 -8.72 -18.71 18.06
CA GLN A 341 -7.44 -19.14 17.50
C GLN A 341 -7.55 -19.57 16.04
N ALA A 342 -8.73 -19.44 15.43
CA ALA A 342 -8.92 -19.92 14.07
C ALA A 342 -8.15 -19.05 13.07
N PRO A 343 -7.74 -19.59 11.92
CA PRO A 343 -7.12 -18.80 10.88
C PRO A 343 -8.18 -18.01 10.09
N PHE A 344 -7.85 -16.76 9.74
CA PHE A 344 -8.72 -15.87 8.97
C PHE A 344 -7.87 -14.93 8.12
N ASP A 345 -8.18 -14.82 6.82
CA ASP A 345 -7.41 -13.98 5.90
C ASP A 345 -8.13 -12.63 5.64
N PRO A 346 -7.66 -11.50 6.21
CA PRO A 346 -8.25 -10.19 5.95
C PRO A 346 -8.00 -9.71 4.51
N GLU A 347 -7.02 -10.31 3.83
CA GLU A 347 -6.66 -10.02 2.46
C GLU A 347 -7.23 -11.04 1.46
N GLY A 348 -8.18 -11.87 1.88
CA GLY A 348 -8.83 -12.94 1.10
C GLY A 348 -9.59 -12.53 -0.18
N ILE A 349 -10.29 -13.48 -0.77
CA ILE A 349 -10.88 -13.37 -2.11
C ILE A 349 -12.02 -12.35 -2.12
N LEU A 350 -13.01 -12.54 -1.23
CA LEU A 350 -14.22 -11.71 -1.24
C LEU A 350 -13.89 -10.26 -0.86
N SER A 351 -13.04 -10.05 0.15
CA SER A 351 -12.60 -8.70 0.53
C SER A 351 -11.72 -8.04 -0.55
N SER A 352 -11.07 -8.81 -1.45
CA SER A 352 -10.32 -8.25 -2.58
C SER A 352 -11.25 -7.68 -3.67
N VAL A 353 -12.50 -8.14 -3.75
CA VAL A 353 -13.53 -7.57 -4.64
C VAL A 353 -13.73 -6.09 -4.34
N MET A 354 -13.90 -5.75 -3.07
CA MET A 354 -14.09 -4.35 -2.65
C MET A 354 -12.79 -3.53 -2.72
N ALA A 355 -11.62 -4.17 -2.60
CA ALA A 355 -10.34 -3.50 -2.88
C ALA A 355 -10.23 -3.05 -4.36
N ILE A 356 -10.74 -3.85 -5.31
CA ILE A 356 -10.85 -3.44 -6.72
C ILE A 356 -11.77 -2.22 -6.84
N VAL A 357 -12.91 -2.22 -6.14
CA VAL A 357 -13.84 -1.07 -6.13
C VAL A 357 -13.16 0.20 -5.62
N THR A 358 -12.38 0.15 -4.53
CA THR A 358 -11.60 1.32 -4.07
C THR A 358 -10.60 1.81 -5.14
N CYS A 359 -9.94 0.89 -5.84
CA CYS A 359 -9.05 1.24 -6.94
C CYS A 359 -9.80 1.89 -8.11
N LEU A 360 -11.00 1.42 -8.45
CA LEU A 360 -11.87 2.03 -9.47
C LEU A 360 -12.37 3.42 -9.05
N ILE A 361 -12.65 3.66 -7.76
CA ILE A 361 -12.99 4.99 -7.25
C ILE A 361 -11.81 5.95 -7.46
N GLY A 362 -10.59 5.52 -7.09
CA GLY A 362 -9.38 6.30 -7.36
C GLY A 362 -9.14 6.58 -8.85
N LEU A 363 -9.46 5.61 -9.71
CA LEU A 363 -9.39 5.79 -11.17
C LEU A 363 -10.27 6.95 -11.64
N GLN A 364 -11.49 7.10 -11.11
CA GLN A 364 -12.36 8.23 -11.44
C GLN A 364 -11.78 9.58 -11.01
N PHE A 365 -11.10 9.65 -9.86
CA PHE A 365 -10.40 10.86 -9.44
C PHE A 365 -9.26 11.22 -10.41
N GLY A 366 -8.56 10.22 -10.94
CA GLY A 366 -7.54 10.41 -11.95
C GLY A 366 -8.10 10.95 -13.28
N HIS A 367 -9.31 10.55 -13.69
CA HIS A 367 -9.94 11.10 -14.90
C HIS A 367 -10.21 12.60 -14.82
N VAL A 368 -10.54 13.10 -13.63
CA VAL A 368 -10.73 14.54 -13.42
C VAL A 368 -9.43 15.31 -13.74
N ILE A 369 -8.27 14.76 -13.40
CA ILE A 369 -6.94 15.37 -13.72
C ILE A 369 -6.70 15.39 -15.23
N VAL A 370 -7.11 14.33 -15.92
CA VAL A 370 -6.87 14.16 -17.36
C VAL A 370 -7.72 15.12 -18.19
N HIS A 371 -8.99 15.33 -17.81
CA HIS A 371 -9.94 16.09 -18.62
C HIS A 371 -10.09 17.56 -18.22
N PHE A 372 -10.07 17.88 -16.93
CA PHE A 372 -10.23 19.26 -16.47
C PHE A 372 -8.88 19.91 -16.25
N GLN A 373 -8.66 21.10 -16.80
CA GLN A 373 -7.42 21.87 -16.59
C GLN A 373 -7.53 22.84 -15.41
N ASP A 374 -8.73 23.39 -15.19
CA ASP A 374 -8.97 24.36 -14.13
C ASP A 374 -8.89 23.73 -12.72
N HIS A 375 -8.20 24.41 -11.81
CA HIS A 375 -7.98 23.92 -10.45
C HIS A 375 -9.28 23.89 -9.64
N ARG A 376 -10.16 24.89 -9.81
CA ARG A 376 -11.43 24.97 -9.08
C ARG A 376 -12.38 23.88 -9.54
N GLU A 377 -12.46 23.61 -10.84
CA GLU A 377 -13.25 22.50 -11.37
C GLU A 377 -12.76 21.15 -10.84
N ARG A 378 -11.44 20.91 -10.81
CA ARG A 378 -10.87 19.68 -10.24
C ARG A 378 -11.29 19.48 -8.79
N ILE A 379 -11.14 20.53 -7.96
CA ILE A 379 -11.50 20.49 -6.54
C ILE A 379 -12.99 20.18 -6.37
N MET A 380 -13.88 20.83 -7.13
CA MET A 380 -15.31 20.58 -7.05
C MET A 380 -15.66 19.13 -7.42
N HIS A 381 -15.09 18.60 -8.51
CA HIS A 381 -15.32 17.23 -8.96
C HIS A 381 -14.72 16.16 -8.03
N TRP A 382 -13.82 16.52 -7.12
CA TRP A 382 -13.32 15.62 -6.07
C TRP A 382 -14.06 15.76 -4.75
N MET A 383 -14.37 16.99 -4.33
CA MET A 383 -15.02 17.26 -3.05
C MET A 383 -16.44 16.71 -3.02
N VAL A 384 -17.24 16.93 -4.07
CA VAL A 384 -18.62 16.45 -4.16
C VAL A 384 -18.71 14.92 -3.95
N PRO A 385 -18.05 14.07 -4.75
CA PRO A 385 -18.11 12.63 -4.54
C PRO A 385 -17.44 12.18 -3.22
N SER A 386 -16.40 12.88 -2.74
CA SER A 386 -15.79 12.55 -1.44
C SER A 386 -16.77 12.73 -0.29
N PHE A 387 -17.47 13.87 -0.22
CA PHE A 387 -18.49 14.08 0.81
C PHE A 387 -19.70 13.17 0.63
N SER A 388 -20.16 12.92 -0.61
CA SER A 388 -21.25 11.98 -0.85
C SER A 388 -20.92 10.56 -0.37
N LEU A 389 -19.69 10.06 -0.66
CA LEU A 389 -19.24 8.76 -0.17
C LEU A 389 -19.06 8.75 1.35
N LEU A 390 -18.61 9.85 1.96
CA LEU A 390 -18.48 9.96 3.41
C LEU A 390 -19.84 9.84 4.10
N THR A 391 -20.81 10.62 3.65
CA THR A 391 -22.19 10.58 4.17
C THR A 391 -22.82 9.22 3.95
N LEU A 392 -22.67 8.63 2.76
CA LEU A 392 -23.16 7.28 2.48
C LEU A 392 -22.50 6.25 3.40
N GLY A 393 -21.19 6.31 3.60
CA GLY A 393 -20.45 5.37 4.44
C GLY A 393 -20.91 5.38 5.89
N PHE A 394 -21.08 6.56 6.49
CA PHE A 394 -21.63 6.71 7.84
C PHE A 394 -23.12 6.32 7.93
N ALA A 395 -23.92 6.63 6.91
CA ALA A 395 -25.32 6.19 6.86
C ALA A 395 -25.42 4.67 6.85
N LEU A 396 -24.62 3.98 6.02
CA LEU A 396 -24.58 2.51 5.97
C LEU A 396 -24.16 1.91 7.31
N ASP A 397 -23.14 2.47 7.97
CA ASP A 397 -22.71 2.05 9.31
C ASP A 397 -23.84 2.19 10.34
N PHE A 398 -24.57 3.31 10.30
CA PHE A 398 -25.73 3.56 11.16
C PHE A 398 -26.87 2.56 10.93
N PHE A 399 -27.13 2.16 9.68
CA PHE A 399 -28.14 1.15 9.33
C PHE A 399 -27.66 -0.30 9.53
N GLY A 400 -26.55 -0.53 10.25
CA GLY A 400 -26.09 -1.86 10.66
C GLY A 400 -25.08 -2.53 9.73
N LEU A 401 -24.70 -1.88 8.62
CA LEU A 401 -23.57 -2.32 7.79
C LEU A 401 -22.28 -1.77 8.39
N HIS A 402 -21.85 -2.33 9.52
CA HIS A 402 -20.73 -1.79 10.27
C HIS A 402 -19.43 -1.70 9.46
N MET A 403 -18.62 -0.67 9.73
CA MET A 403 -17.29 -0.53 9.17
C MET A 403 -16.41 -1.68 9.66
N ASN A 404 -15.95 -2.51 8.72
CA ASN A 404 -15.18 -3.70 9.04
C ASN A 404 -14.05 -3.84 8.01
N LYS A 405 -12.82 -3.62 8.46
CA LYS A 405 -11.63 -3.75 7.61
C LYS A 405 -11.38 -5.19 7.15
N PRO A 406 -11.38 -6.22 8.03
CA PRO A 406 -11.13 -7.60 7.61
C PRO A 406 -12.06 -8.10 6.51
N LEU A 407 -13.34 -7.71 6.55
CA LEU A 407 -14.33 -8.02 5.52
C LEU A 407 -14.27 -7.06 4.33
N TYR A 408 -13.60 -5.91 4.49
CA TYR A 408 -13.58 -4.78 3.56
C TYR A 408 -15.02 -4.36 3.20
N SER A 409 -15.81 -4.06 4.24
CA SER A 409 -17.24 -3.78 4.09
C SER A 409 -17.52 -2.58 3.19
N LEU A 410 -18.75 -2.48 2.68
CA LEU A 410 -19.15 -1.36 1.81
C LEU A 410 -19.06 -0.01 2.54
N SER A 411 -19.52 0.07 3.79
CA SER A 411 -19.39 1.28 4.62
C SER A 411 -17.93 1.68 4.82
N TYR A 412 -17.06 0.71 5.13
CA TYR A 412 -15.61 0.92 5.23
C TYR A 412 -15.00 1.41 3.91
N THR A 413 -15.40 0.83 2.77
CA THR A 413 -14.95 1.24 1.43
C THR A 413 -15.33 2.69 1.15
N CYS A 414 -16.59 3.07 1.42
CA CYS A 414 -17.10 4.42 1.20
C CYS A 414 -16.36 5.45 2.06
N VAL A 415 -16.22 5.20 3.37
CA VAL A 415 -15.53 6.14 4.29
C VAL A 415 -14.05 6.27 3.98
N THR A 416 -13.36 5.17 3.70
CA THR A 416 -11.91 5.22 3.43
C THR A 416 -11.59 5.80 2.06
N ALA A 417 -12.42 5.57 1.04
CA ALA A 417 -12.28 6.21 -0.26
C ALA A 417 -12.60 7.71 -0.20
N ALA A 418 -13.61 8.11 0.59
CA ALA A 418 -13.92 9.51 0.86
C ALA A 418 -12.75 10.22 1.55
N ALA A 419 -12.20 9.61 2.61
CA ALA A 419 -11.04 10.14 3.31
C ALA A 419 -9.82 10.26 2.38
N ALA A 420 -9.58 9.28 1.50
CA ALA A 420 -8.51 9.34 0.51
C ALA A 420 -8.70 10.53 -0.44
N GLY A 421 -9.93 10.75 -0.92
CA GLY A 421 -10.29 11.89 -1.77
C GLY A 421 -10.07 13.24 -1.08
N LEU A 422 -10.51 13.40 0.17
CA LEU A 422 -10.33 14.63 0.95
C LEU A 422 -8.84 14.91 1.24
N VAL A 423 -8.09 13.90 1.65
CA VAL A 423 -6.64 14.02 1.86
C VAL A 423 -5.93 14.38 0.54
N PHE A 424 -6.31 13.75 -0.57
CA PHE A 424 -5.75 14.05 -1.88
C PHE A 424 -6.03 15.51 -2.29
N VAL A 425 -7.25 16.02 -2.09
CA VAL A 425 -7.59 17.43 -2.34
C VAL A 425 -6.73 18.36 -1.49
N GLY A 426 -6.58 18.07 -0.19
CA GLY A 426 -5.75 18.87 0.72
C GLY A 426 -4.28 18.92 0.27
N ILE A 427 -3.71 17.77 -0.10
CA ILE A 427 -2.33 17.70 -0.62
C ILE A 427 -2.20 18.41 -1.96
N TYR A 428 -3.19 18.29 -2.85
CA TYR A 428 -3.20 18.98 -4.15
C TYR A 428 -3.20 20.50 -3.97
N ILE A 429 -4.05 21.04 -3.08
CA ILE A 429 -4.07 22.47 -2.77
C ILE A 429 -2.71 22.89 -2.20
N LEU A 430 -2.17 22.17 -1.22
CA LEU A 430 -0.91 22.51 -0.57
C LEU A 430 0.27 22.51 -1.55
N VAL A 431 0.40 21.48 -2.38
CA VAL A 431 1.61 21.22 -3.19
C VAL A 431 1.51 21.82 -4.59
N ASP A 432 0.38 21.63 -5.26
CA ASP A 432 0.23 21.98 -6.69
C ASP A 432 -0.37 23.39 -6.88
N ILE A 433 -1.16 23.91 -5.93
CA ILE A 433 -1.70 25.28 -5.98
C ILE A 433 -0.84 26.26 -5.16
N SER A 434 -0.65 25.98 -3.86
CA SER A 434 0.08 26.86 -2.94
C SER A 434 1.60 26.76 -3.06
N GLY A 435 2.11 25.79 -3.81
CA GLY A 435 3.54 25.66 -4.09
C GLY A 435 4.41 25.27 -2.88
N TYR A 436 3.83 24.75 -1.79
CA TYR A 436 4.55 24.32 -0.58
C TYR A 436 5.34 23.02 -0.80
N ARG A 437 6.41 23.09 -1.61
CA ARG A 437 7.22 21.92 -2.00
C ARG A 437 8.35 21.58 -1.04
N ARG A 438 8.96 22.57 -0.38
CA ARG A 438 10.10 22.34 0.52
C ARG A 438 9.80 21.37 1.67
N PRO A 439 8.70 21.51 2.45
CA PRO A 439 8.41 20.57 3.54
C PRO A 439 7.93 19.20 3.03
N THR A 440 7.44 19.11 1.79
CA THR A 440 6.90 17.87 1.23
C THR A 440 7.94 17.05 0.45
N TYR A 441 9.19 17.54 0.32
CA TYR A 441 10.26 16.85 -0.41
C TYR A 441 10.55 15.44 0.12
N ALA A 442 10.58 15.28 1.44
CA ALA A 442 10.76 13.96 2.07
C ALA A 442 9.64 12.99 1.70
N MET A 443 8.38 13.45 1.76
CA MET A 443 7.22 12.65 1.36
C MET A 443 7.24 12.34 -0.15
N GLU A 444 7.57 13.30 -1.00
CA GLU A 444 7.72 13.06 -2.44
C GLU A 444 8.76 11.97 -2.73
N TRP A 445 9.92 12.03 -2.06
CA TRP A 445 10.97 11.02 -2.18
C TRP A 445 10.50 9.64 -1.72
N MET A 446 9.89 9.56 -0.54
CA MET A 446 9.32 8.32 -0.02
C MET A 446 8.29 7.73 -0.98
N GLY A 447 7.46 8.57 -1.60
CA GLY A 447 6.47 8.15 -2.58
C GLY A 447 7.06 7.53 -3.84
N LYS A 448 8.15 8.11 -4.37
CA LYS A 448 8.87 7.56 -5.54
C LYS A 448 9.53 6.22 -5.24
N HIS A 449 9.94 6.00 -3.99
CA HIS A 449 10.62 4.78 -3.53
C HIS A 449 9.72 3.84 -2.71
N ALA A 450 8.40 4.03 -2.73
CA ALA A 450 7.45 3.36 -1.84
C ALA A 450 7.57 1.83 -1.79
N LEU A 451 7.73 1.16 -2.95
CA LEU A 451 7.85 -0.30 -3.00
C LEU A 451 9.14 -0.80 -2.33
N MET A 452 10.26 -0.10 -2.54
CA MET A 452 11.53 -0.45 -1.91
C MET A 452 11.44 -0.30 -0.39
N ILE A 453 10.88 0.82 0.08
CA ILE A 453 10.67 1.08 1.50
C ILE A 453 9.75 0.01 2.10
N PHE A 454 8.64 -0.32 1.43
CA PHE A 454 7.74 -1.39 1.85
C PHE A 454 8.47 -2.72 2.04
N ILE A 455 9.29 -3.14 1.08
CA ILE A 455 10.06 -4.39 1.16
C ILE A 455 11.02 -4.35 2.34
N LEU A 456 11.77 -3.26 2.50
CA LEU A 456 12.75 -3.10 3.56
C LEU A 456 12.13 -3.12 4.97
N VAL A 457 10.97 -2.50 5.12
CA VAL A 457 10.20 -2.49 6.38
C VAL A 457 9.58 -3.85 6.64
N ALA A 458 8.90 -4.44 5.65
CA ALA A 458 8.22 -5.73 5.78
C ALA A 458 9.18 -6.89 6.11
N CYS A 459 10.40 -6.86 5.56
CA CYS A 459 11.44 -7.86 5.84
C CYS A 459 12.20 -7.62 7.15
N ASN A 460 11.84 -6.59 7.93
CA ASN A 460 12.60 -6.12 9.09
C ASN A 460 14.08 -5.80 8.80
N ILE A 461 14.46 -5.56 7.54
CA ILE A 461 15.84 -5.27 7.16
C ILE A 461 16.30 -3.97 7.83
N ILE A 462 15.44 -2.96 7.89
CA ILE A 462 15.77 -1.67 8.53
C ILE A 462 15.95 -1.83 10.04
N PRO A 463 14.99 -2.40 10.81
CA PRO A 463 15.21 -2.68 12.22
C PRO A 463 16.47 -3.51 12.50
N ILE A 464 16.71 -4.58 11.73
CA ILE A 464 17.88 -5.44 11.89
C ILE A 464 19.17 -4.65 11.61
N PHE A 465 19.20 -3.83 10.56
CA PHE A 465 20.36 -3.01 10.24
C PHE A 465 20.64 -2.00 11.34
N VAL A 466 19.62 -1.26 11.80
CA VAL A 466 19.78 -0.23 12.83
C VAL A 466 20.13 -0.83 14.19
N GLN A 467 19.54 -1.97 14.57
CA GLN A 467 19.86 -2.69 15.82
C GLN A 467 21.19 -3.44 15.74
N GLY A 468 21.56 -3.90 14.54
CA GLY A 468 22.75 -4.72 14.31
C GLY A 468 24.06 -3.96 14.50
N PHE A 469 24.06 -2.64 14.35
CA PHE A 469 25.20 -1.82 14.77
C PHE A 469 25.12 -1.55 16.27
N TYR A 470 26.03 -2.18 17.01
CA TYR A 470 26.17 -1.98 18.44
C TYR A 470 27.63 -1.73 18.81
N TYR A 471 27.85 -0.95 19.87
CA TYR A 471 29.19 -0.67 20.38
C TYR A 471 29.54 -1.58 21.55
N ARG A 472 30.52 -2.47 21.33
CA ARG A 472 31.03 -3.52 22.25
C ARG A 472 30.01 -4.58 22.66
N HIS A 473 28.86 -4.19 23.20
CA HIS A 473 27.81 -5.08 23.65
C HIS A 473 26.54 -4.91 22.81
N PRO A 474 25.82 -5.99 22.47
CA PRO A 474 24.56 -5.93 21.69
C PRO A 474 23.48 -5.03 22.29
N GLN A 475 23.55 -4.78 23.60
CA GLN A 475 22.65 -3.90 24.34
C GLN A 475 22.91 -2.41 24.05
N ASN A 476 24.08 -2.04 23.53
CA ASN A 476 24.47 -0.67 23.18
C ASN A 476 24.31 -0.44 21.68
N ASN A 477 23.10 -0.68 21.17
CA ASN A 477 22.77 -0.44 19.77
C ASN A 477 22.46 1.05 19.50
N ILE A 478 22.41 1.42 18.22
CA ILE A 478 22.14 2.80 17.77
C ILE A 478 20.83 3.35 18.35
N LEU A 479 19.79 2.52 18.53
CA LEU A 479 18.51 2.97 19.11
C LEU A 479 18.67 3.45 20.55
N LYS A 480 19.44 2.72 21.36
CA LYS A 480 19.74 3.11 22.74
C LYS A 480 20.61 4.37 22.80
N LEU A 481 21.52 4.55 21.83
CA LEU A 481 22.34 5.76 21.72
C LEU A 481 21.50 7.00 21.36
N ILE A 482 20.41 6.83 20.61
CA ILE A 482 19.45 7.88 20.25
C ILE A 482 18.38 8.08 21.35
N GLY A 483 18.43 7.30 22.44
CA GLY A 483 17.50 7.42 23.57
C GLY A 483 16.14 6.76 23.36
N ILE A 484 16.01 5.86 22.38
CA ILE A 484 14.79 5.11 22.09
C ILE A 484 14.99 3.66 22.55
N GLY A 485 14.37 3.28 23.67
CA GLY A 485 14.38 1.89 24.18
C GLY A 485 15.05 1.73 25.54
N SER A 486 14.42 2.30 26.58
CA SER A 486 14.62 1.92 27.99
C SER A 486 13.86 0.65 28.33
#